data_AF-A0A9P9JUE2-F1
#
_entry.id   AF-A0A9P9JUE2-F1
#
_cell.length_a   1.000
_cell.length_b   1.000
_cell.length_c   1.000
_cell.angle_alpha   90.00
_cell.angle_beta   90.00
_cell.angle_gamma   90.00
#
_symmetry.space_group_name_H-M   'P 1'
#
loop_
_entity.id
_entity.type
_entity.pdbx_description
1 polymer ?
#
loop_
_entity_poly.entity_id
_entity_poly.type
_entity_poly.pdbx_seq_one_letter_code
_entity_poly.pdbx_strand_id
1 'polypeptide(L)' 'NPIPAIEGLPLHTGFACTQCGFLTRSWKCLKVHHNQVHGTKEIGHRLGLWSSVLLQTFFTTPRSAIHYFCVTASS' A
#
# COMPACT_ATOMS: atom_id res chain seq x y z
N ASN A 1 -7.21 -2.71 8.84
CA ASN A 1 -8.25 -3.75 8.69
C ASN A 1 -8.51 -3.93 7.20
N PRO A 2 -8.26 -5.11 6.60
CA PRO A 2 -8.58 -5.33 5.19
C PRO A 2 -10.11 -5.25 4.97
N ILE A 3 -10.51 -4.70 3.84
CA ILE A 3 -11.91 -4.49 3.44
C ILE A 3 -12.24 -5.52 2.36
N PRO A 4 -13.45 -6.13 2.34
CA PRO A 4 -13.84 -7.00 1.23
C PRO A 4 -13.67 -6.32 -0.12
N ALA A 5 -13.25 -7.10 -1.14
CA ALA A 5 -13.12 -6.61 -2.50
C ALA A 5 -14.46 -6.08 -2.99
N ILE A 6 -14.46 -4.88 -3.57
CA ILE A 6 -15.65 -4.28 -4.16
C ILE A 6 -15.78 -4.78 -5.59
N GLU A 7 -16.92 -5.41 -5.89
CA GLU A 7 -17.19 -5.97 -7.22
C GLU A 7 -17.18 -4.87 -8.30
N GLY A 8 -16.63 -5.21 -9.47
CA GLY A 8 -16.51 -4.29 -10.61
C GLY A 8 -15.30 -3.34 -10.57
N LEU A 9 -14.49 -3.35 -9.51
CA LEU A 9 -13.25 -2.54 -9.45
C LEU A 9 -11.99 -3.37 -9.63
N PRO A 10 -10.99 -2.85 -10.37
CA PRO A 10 -9.76 -3.56 -10.63
C PRO A 10 -8.95 -3.76 -9.34
N LEU A 11 -8.52 -5.00 -9.13
CA LEU A 11 -7.56 -5.36 -8.09
C LEU A 11 -6.14 -5.08 -8.59
N HIS A 12 -5.31 -4.55 -7.70
CA HIS A 12 -3.92 -4.22 -7.97
C HIS A 12 -3.03 -4.84 -6.91
N THR A 13 -1.96 -5.51 -7.31
CA THR A 13 -0.89 -5.85 -6.37
C THR A 13 -0.22 -4.58 -5.87
N GLY A 14 0.00 -4.50 -4.57
CA GLY A 14 0.65 -3.38 -3.92
C GLY A 14 1.33 -3.78 -2.62
N PHE A 15 1.72 -2.76 -1.86
CA PHE A 15 2.50 -2.87 -0.66
C PHE A 15 1.81 -2.11 0.46
N ALA A 16 1.67 -2.75 1.61
CA ALA A 16 1.27 -2.12 2.85
C ALA A 16 2.50 -1.96 3.75
N CYS A 17 2.67 -0.77 4.32
CA CYS A 17 3.59 -0.60 5.43
C CYS A 17 3.13 -1.48 6.61
N THR A 18 4.04 -2.19 7.27
CA THR A 18 3.69 -2.96 8.48
C THR A 18 3.68 -2.09 9.74
N GLN A 19 4.35 -0.93 9.69
CA GLN A 19 4.47 -0.01 10.82
C GLN A 19 3.33 1.03 10.87
N CYS A 20 2.60 1.24 9.77
CA CYS A 20 1.47 2.16 9.72
C CYS A 20 0.47 1.79 8.61
N GLY A 21 -0.63 2.55 8.47
CA GLY A 21 -1.67 2.29 7.47
C GLY A 21 -1.34 2.72 6.03
N PHE A 22 -0.08 3.00 5.69
CA PHE A 22 0.28 3.47 4.35
C PHE A 22 0.21 2.36 3.30
N LEU A 23 -0.45 2.64 2.19
CA LEU A 23 -0.68 1.72 1.08
C LEU A 23 -0.16 2.35 -0.21
N THR A 24 0.55 1.57 -1.03
CA THR A 24 1.02 2.05 -2.33
C THR A 24 1.19 0.91 -3.32
N ARG A 25 1.05 1.21 -4.61
CA ARG A 25 1.40 0.28 -5.70
C ARG A 25 2.88 0.33 -6.07
N SER A 26 3.63 1.32 -5.57
CA SER A 26 5.00 1.58 -6.01
C SER A 26 6.01 1.33 -4.90
N TRP A 27 6.94 0.42 -5.13
CA TRP A 27 8.05 0.15 -4.21
C TRP A 27 8.85 1.42 -3.91
N LYS A 28 9.05 2.28 -4.91
CA LYS A 28 9.80 3.53 -4.74
C LYS A 28 9.09 4.45 -3.72
N CYS A 29 7.77 4.57 -3.81
CA CYS A 29 6.98 5.35 -2.85
C CYS A 29 7.06 4.74 -1.44
N LEU A 30 6.98 3.41 -1.33
CA LEU A 30 7.11 2.71 -0.05
C LEU A 30 8.47 2.97 0.61
N LYS A 31 9.55 2.92 -0.18
CA LYS A 31 10.91 3.22 0.28
C LYS A 31 11.03 4.67 0.78
N VAL A 32 10.51 5.63 0.03
CA VAL A 32 10.50 7.04 0.43
C VAL A 32 9.69 7.22 1.72
N HIS A 33 8.52 6.59 1.80
CA HIS A 33 7.66 6.61 2.99
C HIS A 33 8.39 6.08 4.23
N HIS A 34 9.00 4.89 4.18
CA HIS A 34 9.76 4.36 5.32
C HIS A 34 10.92 5.26 5.74
N ASN A 35 11.65 5.83 4.78
CA ASN A 35 12.75 6.73 5.10
C ASN A 35 12.27 8.04 5.74
N GLN A 36 11.19 8.63 5.24
CA GLN A 36 10.69 9.93 5.71
C GLN A 36 9.84 9.83 6.97
N VAL A 37 9.02 8.78 7.10
CA VAL A 37 8.04 8.62 8.19
C VAL A 37 8.59 7.77 9.32
N HIS A 38 9.38 6.74 9.00
CA HIS A 38 9.92 5.79 9.98
C HIS A 38 11.44 5.93 10.20
N GLY A 39 12.11 6.88 9.52
CA GLY A 39 13.55 7.13 9.68
C GLY A 39 14.44 5.93 9.29
N THR A 40 13.89 4.91 8.63
CA THR A 40 14.60 3.69 8.29
C THR A 40 15.38 3.90 6.99
N LYS A 41 16.64 4.32 7.15
CA LYS A 41 17.64 4.29 6.09
C LYS A 41 18.06 2.82 5.94
N GLU A 42 18.21 2.33 4.71
CA GLU A 42 18.55 0.94 4.38
C GLU A 42 17.35 -0.03 4.21
N ILE A 43 16.83 -0.10 2.98
CA ILE A 43 16.12 -1.31 2.52
C ILE A 43 17.13 -2.20 1.81
N GLY A 44 18.13 -2.67 2.57
CA GLY A 44 18.96 -3.79 2.18
C GLY A 44 18.15 -5.06 2.41
N HIS A 45 17.42 -5.51 1.37
CA HIS A 45 16.82 -6.85 1.25
C HIS A 45 16.41 -7.54 2.57
N ARG A 46 15.60 -6.89 3.42
CA ARG A 46 15.18 -7.43 4.73
C ARG A 46 13.68 -7.26 4.97
N LEU A 47 12.99 -8.36 4.64
CA LEU A 47 11.97 -9.06 5.42
C LEU A 47 11.26 -8.24 6.52
N GLY A 48 9.96 -7.98 6.31
CA GLY A 48 9.03 -7.60 7.39
C GLY A 48 8.66 -6.13 7.52
N LEU A 49 9.26 -5.22 6.74
CA LEU A 49 8.90 -3.80 6.74
C LEU A 49 7.62 -3.49 5.93
N TRP A 50 7.25 -4.38 5.03
CA TRP A 50 6.02 -4.27 4.26
C TRP A 50 5.41 -5.64 3.99
N SER A 51 4.10 -5.66 3.78
CA SER A 51 3.34 -6.82 3.34
C SER A 51 2.91 -6.63 1.89
N SER A 52 2.97 -7.71 1.12
CA SER A 52 2.34 -7.76 -0.20
C SER A 52 0.83 -7.83 0.00
N VAL A 53 0.11 -6.87 -0.57
CA VAL A 53 -1.33 -6.74 -0.40
C VAL A 53 -2.02 -6.57 -1.74
N LEU A 54 -3.28 -7.00 -1.83
CA LEU A 54 -4.14 -6.57 -2.92
C LEU A 54 -4.78 -5.25 -2.52
N LEU A 55 -4.69 -4.27 -3.42
CA LEU A 55 -5.27 -2.94 -3.29
C LEU A 55 -6.38 -2.76 -4.32
N GLN A 56 -7.44 -2.07 -3.93
CA GLN A 56 -8.35 -1.44 -4.87
C GLN A 56 -8.19 0.07 -4.81
N THR A 57 -8.48 0.72 -5.93
CA THR A 57 -8.44 2.17 -6.03
C THR A 57 -9.81 2.73 -6.33
N PHE A 58 -10.20 3.77 -5.60
CA PHE A 58 -11.29 4.64 -5.99
C PHE A 58 -10.73 5.98 -6.43
N PHE A 59 -11.35 6.54 -7.47
CA PHE A 59 -11.24 7.96 -7.75
C PHE A 59 -12.34 8.66 -6.97
N THR A 60 -11.98 9.53 -6.05
CA THR A 60 -12.97 10.24 -5.24
C THR A 60 -13.69 11.37 -6.00
N THR A 61 -13.29 11.68 -7.23
CA THR A 61 -13.93 12.63 -8.17
C THR A 61 -13.16 12.62 -9.50
N PRO A 62 -13.69 13.17 -10.60
CA PRO A 62 -12.84 13.51 -11.74
C PRO A 62 -11.76 14.49 -11.27
N ARG A 63 -10.50 14.05 -11.33
CA ARG A 63 -9.22 14.73 -11.00
C ARG A 63 -8.64 14.70 -9.58
N SER A 64 -9.29 14.20 -8.53
CA SER A 64 -8.66 14.30 -7.20
C SER A 64 -8.69 13.03 -6.36
N ALA A 65 -7.46 12.63 -6.03
CA ALA A 65 -7.02 11.55 -5.14
C ALA A 65 -7.40 10.12 -5.55
N ILE A 66 -6.37 9.31 -5.75
CA ILE A 66 -6.48 7.85 -5.77
C ILE A 66 -6.44 7.39 -4.33
N HIS A 67 -7.58 6.94 -3.81
CA HIS A 67 -7.62 6.30 -2.49
C HIS A 67 -7.39 4.81 -2.66
N TYR A 68 -6.36 4.30 -1.99
CA TYR A 68 -6.04 2.88 -1.93
C TYR A 68 -6.72 2.25 -0.72
N PHE A 69 -7.40 1.12 -0.94
CA PHE A 69 -7.96 0.30 0.13
C PHE A 69 -7.32 -1.09 0.07
N CYS A 70 -6.88 -1.59 1.21
CA CYS A 70 -6.32 -2.93 1.33
C CYS A 70 -7.45 -3.95 1.31
N VAL A 71 -7.41 -4.86 0.35
CA VAL A 71 -8.40 -5.91 0.12
C VAL A 71 -7.99 -7.22 0.78
N THR A 72 -6.73 -7.63 0.59
CA THR A 72 -6.14 -8.77 1.30
C THR A 72 -4.74 -8.40 1.73
N ALA A 73 -4.43 -8.62 3.02
CA ALA A 73 -3.04 -8.72 3.45
C ALA A 73 -2.64 -10.19 3.25
N SER A 74 -1.69 -10.47 2.35
CA SER A 74 -1.06 -11.80 2.40
C SER A 74 -0.22 -11.85 3.67
N SER A 75 -0.70 -12.62 4.65
CA SER A 75 0.00 -12.97 5.88
C SER A 75 1.30 -13.72 5.59
#